data_AF-A0A834FV95-F1
#
_entry.id   AF-A0A834FV95-F1
#
_cell.length_a   1.000
_cell.length_b   1.000
_cell.length_c   1.000
_cell.angle_alpha   90.00
_cell.angle_beta   90.00
_cell.angle_gamma   90.00
#
_symmetry.space_group_name_H-M   'P 1'
#
loop_
_entity.id
_entity.type
_entity.pdbx_description
1 polymer ?
#
loop_
_entity_poly.entity_id
_entity_poly.type
_entity_poly.pdbx_seq_one_letter_code
_entity_poly.pdbx_strand_id
1 'polypeptide(L)'
;MALKRIHKELNDLARDPPAQCSAGPVGDDMFHWQATIMGPNDSPYQSGVFFLTIHFPTDYPFKPPKVAFTTRIYHPNINSNGSICLDILRSQWSPALTISKVLLSICSLLCDPNPDDPLVPEIARIYKTDRENTQQKYMTALSLPDMPQLSVASAPGLASSGFRLNKGNEPPEMRVSFAQVSISCDCKLAKFKLFW
;
A
#
# COMPACT_ATOMS: atom_id res chain seq x y z
N MET A 1 6.06 2.19 -25.38
CA MET A 1 7.15 2.01 -24.39
C MET A 1 6.60 1.89 -22.97
N ALA A 2 5.70 2.79 -22.54
CA ALA A 2 5.03 2.73 -21.23
C ALA A 2 4.41 1.36 -20.90
N LEU A 3 3.56 0.83 -21.78
CA LEU A 3 2.89 -0.45 -21.54
C LEU A 3 3.87 -1.63 -21.33
N LYS A 4 4.98 -1.68 -22.08
CA LYS A 4 6.04 -2.70 -21.89
C LYS A 4 6.68 -2.59 -20.50
N ARG A 5 6.92 -1.35 -20.05
CA ARG A 5 7.46 -1.06 -18.72
C ARG A 5 6.48 -1.49 -17.62
N ILE A 6 5.20 -1.14 -17.76
CA ILE A 6 4.13 -1.50 -16.81
C ILE A 6 4.00 -3.02 -16.69
N HIS A 7 3.98 -3.76 -17.81
CA HIS A 7 3.94 -5.23 -17.78
C HIS A 7 5.15 -5.84 -17.08
N LYS A 8 6.34 -5.29 -17.32
CA LYS A 8 7.55 -5.74 -16.63
C LYS A 8 7.39 -5.57 -15.12
N GLU A 9 6.91 -4.42 -14.67
CA GLU A 9 6.69 -4.17 -13.24
C GLU A 9 5.62 -5.05 -12.62
N LEU A 10 4.55 -5.36 -13.35
CA LEU A 10 3.54 -6.31 -12.90
C LEU A 10 4.15 -7.70 -12.68
N ASN A 11 4.97 -8.16 -13.62
CA ASN A 11 5.68 -9.44 -13.50
C ASN A 11 6.69 -9.42 -12.35
N ASP A 12 7.41 -8.32 -12.17
CA ASP A 12 8.36 -8.16 -11.07
C ASP A 12 7.64 -8.16 -9.70
N LEU A 13 6.48 -7.51 -9.58
CA LEU A 13 5.62 -7.55 -8.40
C LEU A 13 5.07 -8.95 -8.11
N ALA A 14 4.66 -9.68 -9.15
CA ALA A 14 4.17 -11.05 -8.99
C ALA A 14 5.28 -12.02 -8.56
N ARG A 15 6.52 -11.78 -9.02
CA ARG A 15 7.68 -12.60 -8.68
C ARG A 15 8.24 -12.28 -7.30
N ASP A 16 8.31 -11.00 -6.94
CA ASP A 16 8.90 -10.51 -5.69
C ASP A 16 8.01 -9.41 -5.09
N PRO A 17 6.90 -9.81 -4.43
CA PRO A 17 5.96 -8.85 -3.88
C PRO A 17 6.58 -8.12 -2.68
N PRO A 18 6.48 -6.78 -2.62
CA PRO A 18 6.94 -6.02 -1.46
C PRO A 18 6.19 -6.44 -0.20
N ALA A 19 6.91 -6.54 0.92
CA ALA A 19 6.31 -6.89 2.20
C ALA A 19 5.14 -5.94 2.52
N GLN A 20 4.03 -6.50 3.00
CA GLN A 20 2.82 -5.75 3.39
C GLN A 20 2.13 -4.98 2.25
N CYS A 21 2.54 -5.19 1.00
CA CYS A 21 2.05 -4.46 -0.15
C CYS A 21 1.59 -5.41 -1.25
N SER A 22 0.51 -5.05 -1.94
CA SER A 22 0.10 -5.69 -3.19
C SER A 22 -0.35 -4.64 -4.17
N ALA A 23 -0.20 -4.90 -5.48
CA ALA A 23 -0.72 -4.02 -6.52
C ALA A 23 -0.98 -4.80 -7.81
N GLY A 24 -1.97 -4.35 -8.58
CA GLY A 24 -2.29 -4.93 -9.88
C GLY A 24 -3.32 -4.09 -10.65
N PRO A 25 -3.50 -4.37 -11.95
CA PRO A 25 -4.45 -3.66 -12.79
C PRO A 25 -5.90 -3.88 -12.34
N VAL A 26 -6.73 -2.86 -12.53
CA VAL A 26 -8.18 -2.92 -12.27
C VAL A 26 -8.90 -3.25 -13.56
N GLY A 27 -9.47 -4.46 -13.63
CA GLY A 27 -10.11 -4.94 -14.86
C GLY A 27 -9.11 -5.09 -16.00
N ASP A 28 -9.46 -4.59 -17.18
CA ASP A 28 -8.64 -4.71 -18.40
C ASP A 28 -7.71 -3.49 -18.63
N ASP A 29 -7.80 -2.44 -17.81
CA ASP A 29 -6.97 -1.24 -17.98
C ASP A 29 -5.61 -1.38 -17.28
N MET A 30 -4.57 -1.65 -18.07
CA MET A 30 -3.20 -1.74 -17.59
C MET A 30 -2.63 -0.41 -17.06
N PHE A 31 -3.22 0.74 -17.39
CA PHE A 31 -2.79 2.05 -16.90
C PHE A 31 -3.49 2.48 -15.61
N HIS A 32 -4.42 1.67 -15.10
CA HIS A 32 -5.08 1.90 -13.83
C HIS A 32 -4.90 0.70 -12.91
N TRP A 33 -4.14 0.88 -11.84
CA TRP A 33 -3.91 -0.15 -10.84
C TRP A 33 -4.56 0.21 -9.51
N GLN A 34 -4.90 -0.83 -8.76
CA GLN A 34 -5.21 -0.75 -7.35
C GLN A 34 -4.06 -1.36 -6.56
N ALA A 35 -3.70 -0.71 -5.45
CA ALA A 35 -2.73 -1.23 -4.50
C ALA A 35 -3.34 -1.33 -3.11
N THR A 36 -2.84 -2.28 -2.32
CA THR A 36 -3.20 -2.46 -0.92
C THR A 36 -1.94 -2.40 -0.08
N ILE A 37 -1.97 -1.60 0.98
CA ILE A 37 -0.92 -1.50 2.00
C ILE A 37 -1.52 -1.98 3.33
N MET A 38 -0.88 -2.97 3.92
CA MET A 38 -1.16 -3.36 5.30
C MET A 38 -0.45 -2.38 6.24
N GLY A 39 -1.19 -1.90 7.24
CA GLY A 39 -0.66 -0.98 8.23
C GLY A 39 0.56 -1.58 8.94
N PRO A 40 1.71 -0.88 8.95
CA PRO A 40 2.94 -1.43 9.51
C PRO A 40 2.82 -1.63 11.02
N ASN A 41 3.50 -2.67 11.51
CA ASN A 41 3.65 -2.90 12.94
C ASN A 41 4.43 -1.74 13.56
N ASP A 42 4.16 -1.42 14.83
CA ASP A 42 4.77 -0.29 15.55
C ASP A 42 4.37 1.09 15.01
N SER A 43 3.32 1.16 14.21
CA SER A 43 2.68 2.41 13.78
C SER A 43 1.26 2.50 14.34
N PRO A 44 0.69 3.71 14.47
CA PRO A 44 -0.71 3.87 14.87
C PRO A 44 -1.70 3.30 13.84
N TYR A 45 -1.20 2.88 12.67
CA TYR A 45 -1.98 2.26 11.59
C TYR A 45 -1.95 0.74 11.64
N GLN A 46 -1.31 0.13 12.65
CA GLN A 46 -1.21 -1.31 12.79
C GLN A 46 -2.58 -1.99 12.67
N SER A 47 -2.62 -3.12 11.96
CA SER A 47 -3.83 -3.88 11.64
C SER A 47 -4.83 -3.17 10.70
N GLY A 48 -4.53 -1.96 10.22
CA GLY A 48 -5.28 -1.29 9.17
C GLY A 48 -5.02 -1.89 7.78
N VAL A 49 -6.00 -1.75 6.88
CA VAL A 49 -5.86 -2.08 5.45
C VAL A 49 -6.18 -0.85 4.63
N PHE A 50 -5.23 -0.38 3.84
CA PHE A 50 -5.34 0.85 3.07
C PHE A 50 -5.30 0.56 1.58
N PHE A 51 -6.33 1.00 0.87
CA PHE A 51 -6.43 0.89 -0.57
C PHE A 51 -5.95 2.17 -1.24
N LEU A 52 -5.17 2.03 -2.30
CA LEU A 52 -4.65 3.11 -3.11
C LEU A 52 -5.01 2.89 -4.58
N THR A 53 -5.20 3.99 -5.30
CA THR A 53 -5.30 4.00 -6.76
C THR A 53 -4.01 4.52 -7.37
N ILE A 54 -3.57 3.90 -8.46
CA ILE A 54 -2.37 4.26 -9.20
C ILE A 54 -2.77 4.44 -10.66
N HIS A 55 -2.59 5.66 -11.18
CA HIS A 55 -2.79 5.96 -12.60
C HIS A 55 -1.47 6.28 -13.28
N PHE A 56 -1.12 5.48 -14.27
CA PHE A 56 0.07 5.70 -15.09
C PHE A 56 -0.23 6.72 -16.19
N PRO A 57 0.62 7.74 -16.39
CA PRO A 57 0.50 8.59 -17.56
C PRO A 57 1.02 7.88 -18.82
N THR A 58 0.65 8.38 -19.99
CA THR A 58 1.04 7.79 -21.29
C THR A 58 2.54 7.85 -21.56
N ASP A 59 3.26 8.77 -20.89
CA ASP A 59 4.71 8.96 -20.95
C ASP A 59 5.47 8.30 -19.79
N TYR A 60 4.83 7.41 -19.04
CA TYR A 60 5.51 6.57 -18.06
C TYR A 60 6.65 5.76 -18.71
N PRO A 61 7.85 5.66 -18.10
CA PRO A 61 8.24 6.10 -16.76
C PRO A 61 8.88 7.49 -16.67
N PHE A 62 8.83 8.31 -17.73
CA PHE A 62 9.44 9.64 -17.72
C PHE A 62 8.68 10.64 -16.83
N LYS A 63 7.37 10.47 -16.69
CA LYS A 63 6.57 11.13 -15.65
C LYS A 63 6.13 10.16 -14.56
N PRO A 64 5.98 10.64 -13.32
CA PRO A 64 5.50 9.82 -12.20
C PRO A 64 4.05 9.36 -12.42
N PRO A 65 3.67 8.20 -11.87
CA PRO A 65 2.28 7.81 -11.76
C PRO A 65 1.58 8.69 -10.72
N LYS A 66 0.27 8.91 -10.90
CA LYS A 66 -0.56 9.55 -9.89
C LYS A 66 -1.01 8.50 -8.89
N VAL A 67 -0.57 8.64 -7.63
CA VAL A 67 -0.93 7.73 -6.54
C VAL A 67 -1.78 8.49 -5.52
N ALA A 68 -2.90 7.90 -5.11
CA ALA A 68 -3.77 8.45 -4.08
C ALA A 68 -4.39 7.35 -3.23
N PHE A 69 -4.59 7.64 -1.94
CA PHE A 69 -5.37 6.78 -1.05
C PHE A 69 -6.85 6.85 -1.42
N THR A 70 -7.46 5.69 -1.58
CA THR A 70 -8.93 5.55 -1.68
C THR A 70 -9.54 5.34 -0.30
N THR A 71 -8.83 4.65 0.61
CA THR A 71 -9.17 4.61 2.03
C THR A 71 -8.88 5.96 2.69
N ARG A 72 -9.84 6.50 3.44
CA ARG A 72 -9.59 7.71 4.23
C ARG A 72 -8.59 7.42 5.33
N ILE A 73 -7.55 8.24 5.43
CA ILE A 73 -6.50 8.10 6.42
C ILE A 73 -6.21 9.46 7.06
N TYR A 74 -6.13 9.48 8.38
CA TYR A 74 -5.69 10.65 9.12
C TYR A 74 -4.17 10.59 9.19
N HIS A 75 -3.44 11.45 8.46
CA HIS A 75 -1.97 11.44 8.39
C HIS A 75 -1.46 12.84 7.99
N PRO A 76 -0.35 13.36 8.56
CA PRO A 76 0.09 14.75 8.30
C PRO A 76 0.50 15.02 6.84
N ASN A 77 1.02 14.00 6.14
CA ASN A 77 1.42 14.09 4.73
C ASN A 77 0.37 13.55 3.74
N ILE A 78 -0.86 13.24 4.19
CA ILE A 78 -1.95 12.77 3.31
C ILE A 78 -3.18 13.65 3.55
N ASN A 79 -3.75 14.21 2.49
CA ASN A 79 -4.95 15.06 2.63
C ASN A 79 -6.26 14.24 2.66
N SER A 80 -7.39 14.90 2.92
CA SER A 80 -8.71 14.26 2.96
C SER A 80 -9.16 13.63 1.63
N ASN A 81 -8.55 14.05 0.51
CA ASN A 81 -8.80 13.52 -0.83
C ASN A 81 -7.83 12.38 -1.19
N GLY A 82 -7.01 11.93 -0.23
CA GLY A 82 -6.05 10.84 -0.39
C GLY A 82 -4.77 11.21 -1.15
N SER A 83 -4.54 12.48 -1.50
CA SER A 83 -3.30 12.92 -2.13
C SER A 83 -2.14 12.85 -1.15
N ILE A 84 -0.99 12.38 -1.64
CA ILE A 84 0.21 12.13 -0.84
C ILE A 84 1.25 13.23 -1.12
N CYS A 85 1.87 13.78 -0.08
CA CYS A 85 3.11 14.55 -0.25
C CYS A 85 4.30 13.63 -0.05
N LEU A 86 4.87 13.20 -1.18
CA LEU A 86 6.05 12.39 -1.24
C LEU A 86 6.92 12.92 -2.39
N ASP A 87 8.16 13.26 -2.09
CA ASP A 87 9.12 13.88 -3.00
C ASP A 87 9.41 13.02 -4.24
N ILE A 88 9.50 11.69 -4.07
CA ILE A 88 9.72 10.75 -5.17
C ILE A 88 8.55 10.73 -6.16
N LEU A 89 7.34 11.19 -5.79
CA LEU A 89 6.20 11.34 -6.71
C LEU A 89 6.15 12.73 -7.37
N ARG A 90 7.13 13.60 -7.09
CA ARG A 90 7.19 14.98 -7.56
C ARG A 90 8.58 15.32 -8.10
N SER A 91 9.36 16.10 -7.35
CA SER A 91 10.65 16.65 -7.77
C SER A 91 11.77 15.62 -7.84
N GLN A 92 11.67 14.54 -7.06
CA GLN A 92 12.67 13.47 -7.01
C GLN A 92 12.23 12.23 -7.81
N TRP A 93 11.22 12.34 -8.67
CA TRP A 93 10.86 11.24 -9.55
C TRP A 93 12.02 10.91 -10.49
N SER A 94 12.39 9.64 -10.53
CA SER A 94 13.36 9.09 -11.49
C SER A 94 12.70 7.96 -12.26
N PRO A 95 12.91 7.85 -13.59
CA PRO A 95 12.45 6.71 -14.38
C PRO A 95 12.98 5.36 -13.87
N ALA A 96 14.02 5.34 -13.02
CA ALA A 96 14.54 4.14 -12.38
C ALA A 96 13.71 3.66 -11.17
N LEU A 97 12.78 4.48 -10.68
CA LEU A 97 11.84 4.10 -9.62
C LEU A 97 10.76 3.17 -10.19
N THR A 98 10.37 2.18 -9.39
CA THR A 98 9.31 1.20 -9.71
C THR A 98 8.16 1.35 -8.72
N ILE A 99 7.00 0.80 -9.06
CA ILE A 99 5.83 0.75 -8.18
C ILE A 99 6.16 0.07 -6.86
N SER A 100 6.95 -1.01 -6.86
CA SER A 100 7.40 -1.64 -5.60
C SER A 100 8.13 -0.66 -4.70
N LYS A 101 9.05 0.14 -5.25
CA LYS A 101 9.78 1.16 -4.48
C LYS A 101 8.85 2.27 -3.99
N VAL A 102 7.91 2.71 -4.84
CA VAL A 102 6.91 3.72 -4.46
C VAL A 102 6.06 3.24 -3.28
N LEU A 103 5.55 2.00 -3.32
CA LEU A 103 4.74 1.44 -2.23
C LEU A 103 5.55 1.32 -0.93
N LEU A 104 6.80 0.86 -1.02
CA LEU A 104 7.70 0.80 0.15
C LEU A 104 7.96 2.19 0.75
N SER A 105 8.15 3.22 -0.08
CA SER A 105 8.30 4.60 0.39
C SER A 105 7.03 5.12 1.07
N ILE A 106 5.84 4.74 0.59
CA ILE A 106 4.57 5.08 1.25
C ILE A 106 4.45 4.36 2.59
N CYS A 107 4.80 3.07 2.68
CA CYS A 107 4.83 2.35 3.97
C CYS A 107 5.78 3.02 4.96
N SER A 108 6.97 3.42 4.52
CA SER A 108 7.92 4.14 5.37
C SER A 108 7.35 5.48 5.87
N LEU A 109 6.57 6.18 5.03
CA LEU A 109 5.92 7.43 5.40
C LEU A 109 4.86 7.23 6.50
N LEU A 110 4.14 6.10 6.47
CA LEU A 110 3.17 5.74 7.52
C LEU A 110 3.84 5.45 8.87
N CYS A 111 5.05 4.88 8.86
CA CYS A 111 5.83 4.63 10.08
C CYS A 111 6.43 5.91 10.65
N ASP A 112 7.06 6.70 9.79
CA ASP A 112 7.77 7.93 10.13
C ASP A 112 7.23 9.10 9.31
N PRO A 113 6.13 9.75 9.76
CA PRO A 113 5.60 10.92 9.07
C PRO A 113 6.63 12.05 9.03
N ASN A 114 6.68 12.82 7.94
CA ASN A 114 7.55 13.98 7.81
C ASN A 114 6.82 15.25 8.30
N PRO A 115 7.12 15.77 9.50
CA PRO A 115 6.35 16.85 10.08
C PRO A 115 6.85 18.23 9.63
N ASP A 116 7.89 18.31 8.79
CA ASP A 116 8.47 19.54 8.26
C ASP A 116 7.90 19.92 6.88
N ASP A 117 7.25 18.99 6.18
CA ASP A 117 6.46 19.24 4.96
C ASP A 117 5.04 18.63 5.04
N PRO A 118 4.18 19.13 5.95
CA PRO A 118 2.84 18.57 6.12
C PRO A 118 1.85 19.12 5.10
N LEU A 119 1.05 18.24 4.50
CA LEU A 119 -0.14 18.67 3.73
C LEU A 119 -1.24 19.20 4.64
N VAL A 120 -1.28 18.71 5.88
CA VAL A 120 -2.28 19.13 6.88
C VAL A 120 -1.54 19.68 8.11
N PRO A 121 -1.28 21.00 8.15
CA PRO A 121 -0.50 21.63 9.22
C PRO A 121 -1.05 21.37 10.62
N GLU A 122 -2.38 21.25 10.76
CA GLU A 122 -2.99 20.99 12.06
C GLU A 122 -2.67 19.58 12.59
N ILE A 123 -2.64 18.56 11.73
CA ILE A 123 -2.25 17.20 12.12
C ILE A 123 -0.78 17.19 12.53
N ALA A 124 0.08 17.89 11.78
CA ALA A 124 1.50 18.00 12.09
C ALA A 124 1.76 18.74 13.41
N ARG A 125 0.99 19.78 13.70
CA ARG A 125 1.05 20.51 14.98
C ARG A 125 0.69 19.59 16.14
N ILE A 126 -0.41 18.84 16.02
CA ILE A 126 -0.83 17.86 17.04
C ILE A 126 0.25 16.77 17.20
N TYR A 127 0.79 16.25 16.10
CA TYR A 127 1.88 15.27 16.10
C TYR A 127 3.16 15.76 16.81
N LYS A 128 3.53 17.03 16.62
CA LYS A 128 4.69 17.65 17.28
C LYS A 128 4.44 17.97 18.77
N THR A 129 3.21 18.30 19.15
CA THR A 129 2.89 18.84 20.48
C THR A 129 2.46 17.74 21.46
N ASP A 130 1.77 16.70 21.00
CA ASP A 130 1.15 15.69 21.86
C ASP A 130 1.03 14.33 21.12
N ARG A 131 2.09 13.51 21.24
CA ARG A 131 2.17 12.20 20.57
C ARG A 131 1.09 11.23 21.05
N GLU A 132 0.71 11.26 22.33
CA GLU A 132 -0.30 10.37 22.90
C GLU A 132 -1.70 10.70 22.38
N ASN A 133 -2.07 11.99 22.34
CA ASN A 133 -3.33 12.44 21.76
C ASN A 133 -3.39 12.17 20.26
N THR A 134 -2.25 12.25 19.56
CA THR A 134 -2.17 11.88 18.15
C THR A 134 -2.48 10.39 17.95
N GLN A 135 -1.88 9.50 18.76
CA GLN A 135 -2.17 8.06 18.74
C GLN A 135 -3.65 7.77 19.02
N GLN A 136 -4.24 8.43 20.02
CA GLN A 136 -5.66 8.27 20.33
C GLN A 136 -6.57 8.70 19.17
N LYS A 137 -6.22 9.81 18.49
CA LYS A 137 -6.96 10.29 17.30
C LYS A 137 -6.80 9.36 16.10
N TYR A 138 -5.62 8.78 15.87
CA TYR A 138 -5.42 7.76 14.83
C TYR A 138 -6.30 6.52 15.10
N MET A 139 -6.30 6.01 16.33
CA MET A 139 -7.11 4.86 16.74
C MET A 139 -8.63 5.15 16.61
N THR A 140 -9.05 6.37 16.94
CA THR A 140 -10.45 6.80 16.79
C THR A 140 -10.83 6.95 15.31
N ALA A 141 -9.97 7.51 14.47
CA ALA A 141 -10.24 7.67 13.05
C ALA A 141 -10.35 6.33 12.31
N LEU A 142 -9.57 5.32 12.73
CA LEU A 142 -9.63 3.95 12.19
C LEU A 142 -10.86 3.15 12.67
N SER A 143 -11.56 3.62 13.70
CA SER A 143 -12.76 2.97 14.26
C SER A 143 -14.09 3.63 13.85
N LEU A 144 -14.06 4.68 13.01
CA LEU A 144 -15.28 5.29 12.47
C LEU A 144 -15.97 4.38 11.42
N PRO A 145 -17.31 4.27 11.44
CA PRO A 145 -18.08 3.34 10.61
C PRO A 145 -18.12 3.67 9.10
N ASP A 146 -17.55 4.79 8.66
CA ASP A 146 -17.38 5.14 7.24
C ASP A 146 -16.19 4.44 6.57
N MET A 147 -15.41 3.66 7.32
CA MET A 147 -14.52 2.66 6.73
C MET A 147 -15.38 1.62 6.00
N PRO A 148 -15.17 1.35 4.70
CA PRO A 148 -15.77 0.17 4.09
C PRO A 148 -15.24 -1.04 4.85
N GLN A 149 -16.05 -1.55 5.77
CA GLN A 149 -15.91 -2.90 6.27
C GLN A 149 -16.06 -3.77 5.02
N LEU A 150 -14.94 -4.19 4.44
CA LEU A 150 -14.98 -5.40 3.65
C LEU A 150 -15.49 -6.44 4.63
N SER A 151 -16.78 -6.76 4.52
CA SER A 151 -17.27 -8.05 4.92
C SER A 151 -16.31 -9.03 4.27
N VAL A 152 -15.41 -9.61 5.07
CA VAL A 152 -14.86 -10.90 4.76
C VAL A 152 -16.08 -11.73 4.42
N ALA A 153 -16.32 -11.95 3.13
CA ALA A 153 -17.30 -12.91 2.69
C ALA A 153 -16.86 -14.19 3.40
N SER A 154 -17.63 -14.58 4.40
CA SER A 154 -17.47 -15.83 5.09
C SER A 154 -17.58 -16.88 4.00
N ALA A 155 -16.43 -17.38 3.53
CA ALA A 155 -16.41 -18.55 2.67
C ALA A 155 -17.13 -19.64 3.48
N PRO A 156 -18.28 -20.16 2.99
CA PRO A 156 -18.96 -21.21 3.71
C PRO A 156 -18.10 -22.46 3.64
N GLY A 157 -17.69 -22.95 4.82
CA GLY A 157 -17.18 -24.29 5.02
C GLY A 157 -15.66 -24.45 5.00
N LEU A 158 -15.03 -24.24 6.15
CA LEU A 158 -13.97 -25.15 6.58
C LEU A 158 -14.50 -25.98 7.75
N ALA A 159 -15.16 -27.08 7.42
CA ALA A 159 -15.26 -28.20 8.33
C ALA A 159 -13.85 -28.80 8.49
N SER A 160 -13.43 -28.90 9.74
CA SER A 160 -12.27 -29.67 10.17
C SER A 160 -12.44 -31.15 9.82
N SER A 161 -11.75 -31.64 8.80
CA SER A 161 -11.41 -33.07 8.68
C SER A 161 -10.50 -33.36 7.49
N GLY A 162 -9.40 -34.07 7.76
CA GLY A 162 -8.96 -35.16 6.89
C GLY A 162 -7.98 -34.80 5.77
N PHE A 163 -6.70 -34.99 6.09
CA PHE A 163 -5.62 -35.24 5.14
C PHE A 163 -5.99 -36.37 4.15
N ARG A 164 -6.02 -36.09 2.83
CA ARG A 164 -5.84 -37.12 1.79
C ARG A 164 -5.37 -36.53 0.47
N LEU A 165 -4.18 -36.95 0.04
CA LEU A 165 -3.64 -36.72 -1.30
C LEU A 165 -4.47 -37.46 -2.35
N ASN A 166 -4.79 -36.82 -3.47
CA ASN A 166 -5.04 -37.51 -4.73
C ASN A 166 -4.52 -36.72 -5.93
N LYS A 167 -3.85 -37.44 -6.82
CA LYS A 167 -3.27 -36.99 -8.10
C LYS A 167 -4.37 -36.86 -9.16
N GLY A 168 -4.28 -35.85 -10.04
CA GLY A 168 -4.91 -35.90 -11.37
C GLY A 168 -5.40 -34.55 -11.91
N ASN A 169 -4.74 -34.09 -12.99
CA ASN A 169 -5.16 -33.18 -14.08
C ASN A 169 -6.35 -32.20 -13.87
N GLU A 170 -6.07 -30.89 -14.03
CA GLU A 170 -6.75 -29.93 -14.95
C GLU A 170 -6.09 -28.50 -14.87
N PRO A 171 -6.25 -27.60 -15.89
CA PRO A 171 -5.28 -26.56 -16.26
C PRO A 171 -5.30 -25.27 -15.39
N PRO A 172 -4.28 -24.38 -15.47
CA PRO A 172 -4.17 -23.27 -14.54
C PRO A 172 -5.02 -22.08 -15.00
N GLU A 173 -6.20 -21.92 -14.42
CA GLU A 173 -6.78 -20.58 -14.29
C GLU A 173 -5.93 -19.78 -13.29
N MET A 174 -5.45 -18.63 -13.74
CA MET A 174 -4.67 -17.67 -12.97
C MET A 174 -5.57 -17.01 -11.91
N ARG A 175 -5.87 -17.75 -10.84
CA ARG A 175 -6.36 -17.18 -9.60
C ARG A 175 -5.17 -16.56 -8.87
N VAL A 176 -5.07 -15.24 -8.91
CA VAL A 176 -4.19 -14.47 -8.02
C VAL A 176 -4.68 -14.71 -6.60
N SER A 177 -4.12 -15.74 -5.95
CA SER A 177 -4.40 -16.05 -4.57
C SER A 177 -3.74 -14.97 -3.72
N PHE A 178 -4.54 -14.12 -3.07
CA PHE A 178 -4.06 -13.25 -1.99
C PHE A 178 -3.56 -14.16 -0.86
N ALA A 179 -2.26 -14.48 -0.88
CA ALA A 179 -1.62 -15.20 0.19
C ALA A 179 -1.56 -14.26 1.41
N GLN A 180 -2.27 -14.63 2.48
CA GLN A 180 -2.03 -14.12 3.82
C GLN A 180 -0.59 -14.47 4.21
N VAL A 181 0.32 -13.50 4.07
CA VAL A 181 1.68 -13.62 4.57
C VAL A 181 1.73 -12.93 5.92
N SER A 182 1.48 -13.70 6.97
CA SER A 182 1.82 -13.33 8.34
C SER A 182 3.33 -13.46 8.50
N ILE A 183 4.07 -12.37 8.31
CA ILE A 183 5.50 -12.32 8.66
C ILE A 183 5.74 -11.07 9.50
N SER A 184 6.03 -11.33 10.77
CA SER A 184 6.62 -10.38 11.72
C SER A 184 8.04 -10.04 11.24
N CYS A 185 8.36 -8.76 10.98
CA CYS A 185 9.74 -8.31 11.02
C CYS A 185 9.90 -6.78 11.14
N ASP A 186 10.94 -6.43 11.88
CA ASP A 186 11.38 -5.11 12.37
C ASP A 186 11.41 -3.98 11.34
N CYS A 187 10.75 -2.87 11.66
CA CYS A 187 10.62 -1.65 10.85
C CYS A 187 11.95 -0.87 10.67
N LYS A 188 13.03 -1.22 11.36
CA LYS A 188 14.29 -0.45 11.36
C LYS A 188 15.21 -0.68 10.17
N LEU A 189 15.02 -1.75 9.40
CA LEU A 189 15.98 -2.14 8.35
C LEU A 189 15.76 -1.49 6.97
N ALA A 190 14.59 -0.90 6.71
CA ALA A 190 14.25 -0.31 5.41
C ALA A 190 14.97 1.02 5.12
N LYS A 191 15.53 1.70 6.14
CA LYS A 191 16.24 2.97 6.00
C LYS A 191 17.57 2.88 5.25
N PHE A 192 18.21 1.70 5.18
CA PHE A 192 19.59 1.59 4.68
C PHE A 192 19.72 1.19 3.20
N LYS A 193 18.62 0.88 2.48
CA LYS A 193 18.69 0.41 1.08
C LYS A 193 18.07 1.32 0.02
N LEU A 194 17.47 2.45 0.42
CA LEU A 194 16.83 3.39 -0.50
C LEU A 194 17.59 4.73 -0.67
N PHE A 195 18.68 4.91 0.08
CA PHE A 195 19.59 6.05 -0.05
C PHE A 195 21.03 5.54 -0.21
N TRP A 196 21.35 4.86 -1.32
CA TRP A 196 22.70 4.75 -1.91
C TRP A 196 22.56 4.14 -3.32
#